data_AF-A0A0H2ZXW0-F1
#
_entry.id   AF-A0A0H2ZXW0-F1
#
_cell.length_a   1.000
_cell.length_b   1.000
_cell.length_c   1.000
_cell.angle_alpha   90.00
_cell.angle_beta   90.00
_cell.angle_gamma   90.00
#
_symmetry.space_group_name_H-M   'P 1'
#
loop_
_entity.id
_entity.type
_entity.pdbx_description
1 polymer ?
#
loop_
_entity_poly.entity_id
_entity_poly.type
_entity_poly.pdbx_seq_one_letter_code
_entity_poly.pdbx_strand_id
1 'polypeptide(L)'
;MPSNNEAVAKLIADNLHNLTIPGPDGQPVRYRLLSHSTVGHSPEMADKINRRALDVARAIVHHITSAGYTISHPNDPAPTDNLGPYLVATAYCAHCACAIHTLTNLQLDPNRPDHFTAKLYRQGIEAIGHNHRCWE
;
A
#
# COMPACT_ATOMS: atom_id res chain seq x y z
N MET A 1 10.96 -4.00 1.49
CA MET A 1 10.46 -3.48 2.78
C MET A 1 9.12 -4.18 3.05
N PRO A 2 8.80 -4.54 4.32
CA PRO A 2 7.46 -5.05 4.63
C PRO A 2 6.41 -4.02 4.20
N SER A 3 5.22 -4.45 3.79
CA SER A 3 4.11 -3.52 3.54
C SER A 3 3.79 -2.75 4.82
N ASN A 4 3.31 -1.51 4.71
CA ASN A 4 2.95 -0.70 5.89
C ASN A 4 1.98 -1.42 6.82
N ASN A 5 1.07 -2.20 6.25
CA ASN A 5 0.14 -3.04 6.99
C ASN A 5 0.85 -4.09 7.86
N GLU A 6 1.93 -4.69 7.37
CA GLU A 6 2.71 -5.68 8.14
C GLU A 6 3.54 -5.01 9.25
N ALA A 7 4.10 -3.84 8.98
CA ALA A 7 4.80 -3.05 10.01
C ALA A 7 3.86 -2.62 11.13
N VAL A 8 2.65 -2.19 10.78
CA VAL A 8 1.59 -1.83 11.74
C VAL A 8 1.10 -3.05 12.50
N ALA A 9 0.91 -4.19 11.83
CA ALA A 9 0.54 -5.43 12.50
C ALA A 9 1.59 -5.84 13.54
N LYS A 10 2.89 -5.75 13.20
CA LYS A 10 3.96 -6.00 14.16
C LYS A 10 3.90 -5.02 15.35
N LEU A 11 3.73 -3.73 15.10
CA LEU A 11 3.60 -2.72 16.15
C LEU A 11 2.45 -3.05 17.12
N ILE A 12 1.29 -3.44 16.58
CA ILE A 12 0.13 -3.85 17.39
C ILE A 12 0.49 -5.09 18.21
N ALA A 13 1.01 -6.13 17.57
CA ALA A 13 1.36 -7.41 18.21
C ALA A 13 2.32 -7.21 19.40
N ASP A 14 3.35 -6.38 19.21
CA ASP A 14 4.36 -6.06 20.23
C ASP A 14 3.76 -5.34 21.45
N ASN A 15 2.56 -4.73 21.31
CA ASN A 15 1.94 -3.91 22.36
C ASN A 15 0.62 -4.48 22.92
N LEU A 16 0.06 -5.57 22.37
CA LEU A 16 -1.22 -6.15 22.82
C LEU A 16 -1.28 -6.44 24.34
N HIS A 17 -0.15 -6.81 24.94
CA HIS A 17 -0.06 -7.10 26.37
C HIS A 17 -0.05 -5.85 27.26
N ASN A 18 0.10 -4.64 26.69
CA ASN A 18 0.27 -3.39 27.42
C ASN A 18 -0.35 -2.18 26.69
N LEU A 19 -1.61 -2.31 26.27
CA LEU A 19 -2.33 -1.24 25.60
C LEU A 19 -2.66 -0.12 26.59
N THR A 20 -2.50 1.13 26.17
CA THR A 20 -2.83 2.32 26.96
C THR A 20 -3.64 3.28 26.10
N ILE A 21 -4.81 3.71 26.59
CA ILE A 21 -5.65 4.72 25.94
C ILE A 21 -5.90 5.90 26.90
N PRO A 22 -6.14 7.12 26.41
CA PRO A 22 -6.58 8.22 27.25
C PRO A 22 -7.95 7.90 27.87
N GLY A 23 -8.04 8.04 29.20
CA GLY A 23 -9.29 7.92 29.94
C GLY A 23 -10.19 9.15 29.79
N PRO A 24 -11.45 9.07 30.26
CA PRO A 24 -12.41 10.17 30.18
C PRO A 24 -11.96 11.45 30.90
N ASP A 25 -11.12 11.29 31.92
CA ASP A 25 -10.50 12.31 32.75
C ASP A 25 -9.10 12.73 32.27
N GLY A 26 -8.66 12.22 31.12
CA GLY A 26 -7.32 12.43 30.57
C GLY A 26 -6.24 11.56 31.21
N GLN A 27 -6.57 10.75 32.22
CA GLN A 27 -5.60 9.81 32.81
C GLN A 27 -5.48 8.54 31.97
N PRO A 28 -4.27 7.97 31.81
CA PRO A 28 -4.08 6.79 30.98
C PRO A 28 -4.76 5.55 31.58
N VAL A 29 -5.67 4.93 30.83
CA VAL A 29 -6.28 3.64 31.17
C VAL A 29 -5.50 2.53 30.49
N ARG A 30 -5.07 1.54 31.27
CA ARG A 30 -4.29 0.40 30.77
C ARG A 30 -5.17 -0.83 30.57
N TYR A 31 -5.12 -1.39 29.37
CA TYR A 31 -5.74 -2.67 29.04
C TYR A 31 -4.64 -3.70 28.79
N ARG A 32 -4.55 -4.70 29.67
CA ARG A 32 -3.56 -5.77 29.55
C ARG A 32 -4.21 -7.05 29.04
N LEU A 33 -3.90 -7.42 27.80
CA LEU A 33 -4.28 -8.73 27.28
C LEU A 33 -3.24 -9.77 27.72
N LEU A 34 -3.42 -10.32 28.92
CA LEU A 34 -2.47 -11.27 29.52
C LEU A 34 -2.23 -12.52 28.66
N SER A 35 -3.19 -12.89 27.81
CA SER A 35 -3.05 -13.97 26.82
C SER A 35 -1.97 -13.72 25.76
N HIS A 36 -1.47 -12.50 25.65
CA HIS A 36 -0.40 -12.09 24.72
C HIS A 36 0.89 -11.68 25.48
N SER A 37 0.96 -11.91 26.79
CA SER A 37 2.15 -11.67 27.60
C SER A 37 3.09 -12.87 27.55
N THR A 38 4.39 -12.64 27.35
CA THR A 38 5.43 -13.69 27.38
C THR A 38 6.10 -13.85 28.75
N VAL A 39 5.77 -12.97 29.71
CA VAL A 39 6.38 -12.96 31.04
C VAL A 39 6.11 -14.29 31.76
N GLY A 40 7.18 -14.94 32.23
CA GLY A 40 7.10 -16.20 32.98
C GLY A 40 6.91 -17.46 32.12
N HIS A 41 6.90 -17.33 30.79
CA HIS A 41 6.80 -18.47 29.88
C HIS A 41 8.17 -18.95 29.37
N SER A 42 8.25 -20.23 28.99
CA SER A 42 9.44 -20.79 28.31
C SER A 42 9.62 -20.14 26.93
N PRO A 43 10.83 -20.16 26.35
CA PRO A 43 11.08 -19.60 25.02
C PRO A 43 10.14 -20.17 23.93
N GLU A 44 9.90 -21.48 23.91
CA GLU A 44 8.96 -22.11 22.98
C GLU A 44 7.53 -21.59 23.11
N MET A 45 7.08 -21.34 24.35
CA MET A 45 5.74 -20.81 24.58
C MET A 45 5.67 -19.33 24.23
N ALA A 46 6.70 -18.55 24.55
CA ALA A 46 6.81 -17.15 24.16
C ALA A 46 6.74 -16.99 22.63
N ASP A 47 7.40 -17.86 21.88
CA ASP A 47 7.32 -17.88 20.41
C ASP A 47 5.90 -18.16 19.90
N LYS A 48 5.18 -19.11 20.51
CA LYS A 48 3.78 -19.39 20.17
C LYS A 48 2.88 -18.18 20.46
N ILE A 49 3.10 -17.53 21.58
CA ILE A 49 2.37 -16.31 21.98
C ILE A 49 2.64 -15.17 20.99
N ASN A 50 3.90 -14.95 20.62
CA ASN A 50 4.29 -13.92 19.66
C ASN A 50 3.69 -14.15 18.27
N ARG A 51 3.68 -15.41 17.78
CA ARG A 51 3.03 -15.76 16.50
C ARG A 51 1.53 -15.47 16.55
N ARG A 52 0.87 -15.89 17.63
CA ARG A 52 -0.56 -15.62 17.82
C ARG A 52 -0.85 -14.12 17.90
N ALA A 53 -0.01 -13.34 18.58
CA ALA A 53 -0.15 -11.89 18.65
C ALA A 53 -0.05 -11.25 17.26
N LEU A 54 0.87 -11.73 16.41
CA LEU A 54 1.01 -11.28 15.03
C LEU A 54 -0.21 -11.63 14.18
N ASP A 55 -0.76 -12.84 14.31
CA ASP A 55 -1.96 -13.24 13.57
C ASP A 55 -3.19 -12.41 13.96
N VAL A 56 -3.37 -12.15 15.26
CA VAL A 56 -4.42 -11.24 15.75
C VAL A 56 -4.24 -9.84 15.20
N ALA A 57 -3.01 -9.32 15.22
CA ALA A 57 -2.73 -7.99 14.70
C ALA A 57 -2.97 -7.86 13.19
N ARG A 58 -2.59 -8.87 12.40
CA ARG A 58 -2.90 -8.93 10.97
C ARG A 58 -4.41 -8.94 10.72
N ALA A 59 -5.18 -9.68 11.53
CA ALA A 59 -6.63 -9.69 11.43
C ALA A 59 -7.24 -8.31 11.74
N ILE A 60 -6.71 -7.59 12.73
CA ILE A 60 -7.13 -6.21 13.05
C ILE A 60 -6.86 -5.28 11.88
N VAL A 61 -5.64 -5.30 11.32
CA VAL A 61 -5.26 -4.46 10.18
C VAL A 61 -6.11 -4.79 8.94
N HIS A 62 -6.34 -6.08 8.67
CA HIS A 62 -7.22 -6.51 7.60
C HIS A 62 -8.64 -5.98 7.78
N HIS A 63 -9.20 -6.05 8.99
CA HIS A 63 -10.54 -5.54 9.26
C HIS A 63 -10.63 -4.03 9.01
N ILE A 64 -9.69 -3.25 9.52
CA ILE A 64 -9.62 -1.79 9.32
C ILE A 64 -9.55 -1.44 7.83
N THR A 65 -8.64 -2.09 7.09
CA THR A 65 -8.44 -1.82 5.66
C THR A 65 -9.60 -2.30 4.79
N SER A 66 -10.23 -3.43 5.14
CA SER A 66 -11.45 -3.92 4.47
C SER A 66 -12.65 -2.98 4.63
N ALA A 67 -12.69 -2.21 5.72
CA ALA A 67 -13.70 -1.18 5.95
C ALA A 67 -13.41 0.14 5.21
N GLY A 68 -12.34 0.19 4.40
CA GLY A 68 -11.98 1.34 3.57
C GLY A 68 -11.08 2.36 4.25
N TYR A 69 -10.62 2.11 5.49
CA TYR A 69 -9.65 2.98 6.14
C TYR A 69 -8.24 2.74 5.60
N THR A 70 -7.50 3.83 5.42
CA THR A 70 -6.09 3.78 4.99
C THR A 70 -5.19 4.09 6.19
N ILE A 71 -4.13 3.29 6.37
CA ILE A 71 -3.10 3.52 7.39
C ILE A 71 -1.89 4.12 6.68
N SER A 72 -1.48 5.32 7.08
CA SER A 72 -0.32 6.02 6.55
C SER A 72 0.68 6.35 7.67
N HIS A 73 1.95 6.41 7.31
CA HIS A 73 3.05 6.85 8.15
C HIS A 73 3.68 8.12 7.54
N PRO A 74 4.17 9.09 8.33
CA PRO A 74 4.74 10.33 7.79
C PRO A 74 5.92 10.15 6.84
N ASN A 75 6.66 9.04 7.00
CA ASN A 75 7.77 8.67 6.12
C ASN A 75 7.34 7.79 4.94
N ASP A 76 6.06 7.47 4.81
CA ASP A 76 5.59 6.83 3.59
C ASP A 76 5.89 7.76 2.43
N PRO A 77 6.40 7.24 1.30
CA PRO A 77 6.38 8.02 0.08
C PRO A 77 4.94 8.49 -0.08
N ALA A 78 4.77 9.82 -0.19
CA ALA A 78 3.45 10.40 -0.41
C ALA A 78 2.78 9.55 -1.49
N PRO A 79 1.53 9.07 -1.29
CA PRO A 79 0.84 8.38 -2.36
C PRO A 79 1.01 9.30 -3.56
N THR A 80 1.76 8.85 -4.58
CA THR A 80 1.93 9.60 -5.82
C THR A 80 0.51 9.94 -6.18
N ASP A 81 0.15 11.24 -6.13
CA ASP A 81 -1.23 11.71 -6.13
C ASP A 81 -2.09 10.71 -6.88
N ASN A 82 -3.03 10.05 -6.20
CA ASN A 82 -3.86 9.00 -6.80
C ASN A 82 -4.51 9.56 -8.08
N LEU A 83 -3.83 9.39 -9.22
CA LEU A 83 -4.22 9.86 -10.54
C LEU A 83 -5.23 8.87 -11.10
N GLY A 84 -6.36 8.71 -10.42
CA GLY A 84 -7.50 7.93 -10.88
C GLY A 84 -7.15 6.51 -11.37
N PRO A 85 -8.01 5.87 -12.16
CA PRO A 85 -7.59 4.71 -12.93
C PRO A 85 -6.50 5.15 -13.90
N TYR A 86 -5.32 4.55 -13.82
CA TYR A 86 -4.25 4.77 -14.81
C TYR A 86 -4.82 4.59 -16.21
N LEU A 87 -5.04 5.69 -16.93
CA LEU A 87 -5.42 5.62 -18.32
C LEU A 87 -4.16 5.30 -19.11
N VAL A 88 -4.18 4.11 -19.71
CA VAL A 88 -3.12 3.57 -20.54
C VAL A 88 -3.60 3.61 -21.99
N ALA A 89 -2.85 4.26 -22.86
CA ALA A 89 -3.06 4.15 -24.31
C ALA A 89 -1.93 3.33 -24.93
N THR A 90 -2.29 2.30 -25.69
CA THR A 90 -1.33 1.51 -26.45
C THR A 90 -1.60 1.71 -27.94
N ALA A 91 -0.59 2.17 -28.67
CA ALA A 91 -0.60 2.23 -30.13
C ALA A 91 -0.22 0.86 -30.69
N TYR A 92 -1.04 0.33 -31.59
CA TYR A 92 -0.81 -0.94 -32.27
C TYR A 92 -0.51 -0.73 -33.75
N CYS A 93 0.30 -1.63 -34.31
CA CYS A 93 0.51 -1.69 -35.75
C CYS A 93 -0.75 -2.17 -36.46
N ALA A 94 -1.23 -1.42 -37.45
CA ALA A 94 -2.41 -1.79 -38.24
C ALA A 94 -2.19 -3.04 -39.10
N HIS A 95 -0.94 -3.42 -39.38
CA HIS A 95 -0.62 -4.57 -40.21
C HIS A 95 -0.54 -5.88 -39.41
N CYS A 96 0.19 -5.88 -38.30
CA CYS A 96 0.45 -7.11 -37.52
C CYS A 96 -0.16 -7.10 -36.11
N ALA A 97 -0.89 -6.05 -35.72
CA ALA A 97 -1.49 -5.86 -34.40
C ALA A 97 -0.49 -5.89 -33.22
N CYS A 98 0.82 -5.77 -33.44
CA CYS A 98 1.80 -5.67 -32.35
C CYS A 98 1.80 -4.27 -31.74
N ALA A 99 2.05 -4.18 -30.42
CA ALA A 99 2.20 -2.91 -29.72
C ALA A 99 3.48 -2.18 -30.16
N ILE A 100 3.35 -0.91 -30.53
CA ILE A 100 4.45 -0.03 -30.96
C ILE A 100 4.90 0.85 -29.78
N HIS A 101 3.92 1.50 -29.13
CA HIS A 101 4.14 2.39 -28.00
C HIS A 101 3.04 2.25 -26.97
N THR A 102 3.42 2.22 -25.69
CA THR A 102 2.48 2.34 -24.58
C THR A 102 2.75 3.63 -23.84
N LEU A 103 1.71 4.46 -23.69
CA LEU A 103 1.71 5.65 -22.86
C LEU A 103 0.96 5.33 -21.58
N THR A 104 1.63 5.55 -20.45
CA THR A 104 1.06 5.40 -19.11
C THR A 104 0.82 6.77 -18.50
N ASN A 105 -0.09 6.83 -17.52
CA ASN A 105 -0.39 8.03 -16.75
C ASN A 105 -0.98 9.21 -17.56
N LEU A 106 -1.92 8.91 -18.47
CA LEU A 106 -2.59 9.94 -19.25
C LEU A 106 -3.46 10.84 -18.36
N GLN A 107 -3.36 12.16 -18.56
CA GLN A 107 -4.18 13.15 -17.87
C GLN A 107 -5.11 13.84 -18.87
N LEU A 108 -6.33 14.20 -18.43
CA LEU A 108 -7.25 15.03 -19.23
C LEU A 108 -6.61 16.38 -19.52
N ASP A 109 -6.70 16.85 -20.77
CA ASP A 109 -6.22 18.19 -21.13
C ASP A 109 -7.14 19.24 -20.48
N PRO A 110 -6.63 20.09 -19.58
CA PRO A 110 -7.45 21.08 -18.90
C PRO A 110 -8.03 22.14 -19.85
N ASN A 111 -7.52 22.27 -21.08
CA ASN A 111 -8.02 23.19 -22.10
C ASN A 111 -8.86 22.49 -23.19
N ARG A 112 -8.89 21.15 -23.21
CA ARG A 112 -9.67 20.35 -24.16
C ARG A 112 -10.25 19.11 -23.46
N PRO A 113 -11.47 19.20 -22.92
CA PRO A 113 -12.06 18.14 -22.08
C PRO A 113 -12.32 16.82 -22.82
N ASP A 114 -12.19 16.80 -24.15
CA ASP A 114 -12.28 15.64 -25.04
C ASP A 114 -10.91 15.02 -25.40
N HIS A 115 -9.80 15.61 -24.93
CA HIS A 115 -8.44 15.15 -25.23
C HIS A 115 -7.70 14.70 -23.96
N PHE A 116 -6.84 13.70 -24.13
CA PHE A 116 -5.83 13.33 -23.14
C PHE A 116 -4.48 13.84 -23.61
N THR A 117 -3.70 14.43 -22.70
CA THR A 117 -2.33 14.88 -22.99
C THR A 117 -1.32 14.06 -22.20
N ALA A 118 -0.24 13.70 -22.88
CA ALA A 118 0.96 13.16 -22.26
C ALA A 118 2.11 14.13 -22.55
N LYS A 119 2.72 14.72 -21.51
CA LYS A 119 3.97 15.47 -21.68
C LYS A 119 5.13 14.49 -21.64
N LEU A 120 5.80 14.30 -22.78
CA LEU A 120 7.05 13.55 -22.87
C LEU A 120 8.18 14.32 -22.14
N TYR A 121 8.20 14.26 -20.81
CA TYR A 121 9.37 14.69 -20.03
C TYR A 121 10.32 13.53 -19.84
N ARG A 122 11.61 13.83 -20.02
CA ARG A 122 12.76 12.92 -20.11
C ARG A 122 12.99 11.98 -18.90
N GLN A 123 12.17 12.01 -17.85
CA GLN A 123 12.43 11.28 -16.59
C GLN A 123 11.19 10.77 -15.83
N GLY A 124 9.99 10.68 -16.41
CA GLY A 124 8.80 10.27 -15.63
C GLY A 124 7.67 9.55 -16.35
N ILE A 125 7.77 9.34 -17.66
CA ILE A 125 6.88 8.43 -18.40
C ILE A 125 7.80 7.40 -19.03
N GLU A 126 7.66 6.13 -18.64
CA GLU A 126 8.22 5.03 -19.41
C GLU A 126 7.42 4.94 -20.72
N ALA A 127 7.79 5.74 -21.71
CA ALA A 127 7.42 5.44 -23.08
C ALA A 127 8.18 4.16 -23.44
N ILE A 128 7.57 3.00 -23.20
CA ILE A 128 8.12 1.72 -23.63
C ILE A 128 7.91 1.68 -25.15
N GLY A 129 8.91 2.19 -25.87
CA GLY A 129 9.01 2.04 -27.31
C GLY A 129 9.58 0.67 -27.63
N HIS A 130 8.81 -0.14 -28.36
CA HIS A 130 9.36 -1.33 -28.98
C HIS A 130 9.90 -0.95 -30.35
N ASN A 131 11.12 -1.39 -30.70
CA ASN A 131 11.63 -1.30 -32.08
C ASN A 131 10.75 -2.18 -32.97
N HIS A 132 9.65 -1.62 -33.48
CA HIS A 132 8.68 -2.34 -34.28
C HIS A 132 9.03 -2.23 -35.76
N ARG A 133 9.62 -3.30 -36.31
CA ARG A 133 9.93 -3.44 -37.75
C ARG A 133 8.94 -4.44 -38.34
N CYS A 134 7.90 -3.93 -38.99
CA CYS A 134 6.81 -4.76 -39.52
C CYS A 134 7.06 -5.23 -40.97
N TRP A 135 7.94 -4.52 -41.69
CA TRP A 135 8.18 -4.71 -43.13
C TRP A 135 9.66 -4.94 -43.45
N GLU A 136 10.48 -5.24 -42.44
CA GLU A 136 11.83 -5.82 -42.60
C GLU A 136 11.79 -7.30 -42.25
#